data_AF-B5VVD2-F1
#
_entry.id   AF-B5VVD2-F1
#
_cell.length_a   1.000
_cell.length_b   1.000
_cell.length_c   1.000
_cell.angle_alpha   90.00
_cell.angle_beta   90.00
_cell.angle_gamma   90.00
#
_symmetry.space_group_name_H-M   'P 1'
#
loop_
_entity.id
_entity.type
_entity.pdbx_description
1 polymer ?
#
loop_
_entity_poly.entity_id
_entity_poly.type
_entity_poly.pdbx_seq_one_letter_code
_entity_poly.pdbx_strand_id
1 'polypeptide(L)'
;MTRYREWQSGTRQRRDAKPPVLNPNSGCYPTLYKGQCYKLHGYDRIDIKVFNGTDWVWTTIEITSLRERHTVDSNKLLSPSLIFNEQKKACHLSVPFECHPPQREGEGRVVSVDLGINTTATVAVVNFDGTVIHREFIHPARDIDEVAAAAGTCVQRNGDRRDKRLKSVSKRAIALVKVVRTQL
;
A
#
# COMPACT_ATOMS: atom_id res chain seq x y z
N MET A 1 -2.61 -8.81 -11.93
CA MET A 1 -2.27 -10.12 -11.35
C MET A 1 -3.51 -11.01 -11.32
N THR A 2 -3.44 -12.22 -11.84
CA THR A 2 -4.56 -13.18 -11.85
C THR A 2 -4.93 -13.60 -10.43
N ARG A 3 -6.21 -13.92 -10.17
CA ARG A 3 -6.68 -14.53 -8.91
C ARG A 3 -6.27 -16.01 -8.79
N TYR A 4 -5.11 -16.37 -9.34
CA TYR A 4 -4.67 -17.75 -9.49
C TYR A 4 -4.44 -18.43 -8.14
N ARG A 5 -3.82 -17.73 -7.17
CA ARG A 5 -3.64 -18.26 -5.81
C ARG A 5 -4.95 -18.54 -5.09
N GLU A 6 -5.94 -17.66 -5.25
CA GLU A 6 -7.28 -17.87 -4.68
C GLU A 6 -8.02 -19.03 -5.36
N TRP A 7 -7.88 -19.15 -6.69
CA TRP A 7 -8.38 -20.31 -7.43
C TRP A 7 -7.73 -21.62 -6.94
N GLN A 8 -6.41 -21.62 -6.70
CA GLN A 8 -5.69 -22.77 -6.12
C GLN A 8 -6.17 -23.10 -4.70
N SER A 9 -6.53 -22.10 -3.89
CA SER A 9 -7.09 -22.31 -2.55
C SER A 9 -8.58 -22.71 -2.56
N GLY A 10 -9.16 -23.01 -3.72
CA GLY A 10 -10.53 -23.50 -3.85
C GLY A 10 -11.59 -22.42 -4.04
N THR A 11 -11.21 -21.14 -4.14
CA THR A 11 -12.13 -20.05 -4.50
C THR A 11 -12.40 -20.09 -6.02
N ARG A 12 -13.31 -20.97 -6.41
CA ARG A 12 -13.73 -21.17 -7.80
C ARG A 12 -15.25 -21.25 -7.90
N GLN A 13 -15.81 -20.74 -9.00
CA GLN A 13 -17.27 -20.74 -9.22
C GLN A 13 -17.84 -22.16 -9.30
N ARG A 14 -17.05 -23.12 -9.81
CA ARG A 14 -17.40 -24.54 -9.93
C ARG A 14 -16.16 -25.41 -9.82
N ARG A 15 -16.33 -26.70 -9.50
CA ARG A 15 -15.23 -27.65 -9.24
C ARG A 15 -14.28 -27.81 -10.44
N ASP A 16 -14.81 -27.73 -11.65
CA ASP A 16 -14.12 -27.90 -12.93
C ASP A 16 -13.76 -26.55 -13.61
N ALA A 17 -13.91 -25.43 -12.89
CA ALA A 17 -13.57 -24.11 -13.44
C ALA A 17 -12.09 -24.05 -13.81
N LYS A 18 -11.79 -23.61 -15.04
CA LYS A 18 -10.42 -23.37 -15.51
C LYS A 18 -9.73 -22.29 -14.68
N PRO A 19 -8.39 -22.35 -14.53
CA PRO A 19 -7.65 -21.31 -13.84
C PRO A 19 -7.78 -19.96 -14.55
N PRO A 20 -7.76 -18.84 -13.81
CA PRO A 20 -7.78 -17.51 -14.40
C PRO A 20 -6.52 -17.28 -15.24
N VAL A 21 -6.70 -16.85 -16.48
CA VAL A 21 -5.63 -16.49 -17.42
C VAL A 21 -5.52 -14.97 -17.50
N LEU A 22 -4.31 -14.45 -17.77
CA LEU A 22 -4.13 -13.02 -18.01
C LEU A 22 -4.87 -12.62 -19.30
N ASN A 23 -5.77 -11.65 -19.20
CA ASN A 23 -6.42 -11.04 -20.34
C ASN A 23 -5.87 -9.63 -20.58
N PRO A 24 -5.97 -9.11 -21.82
CA PRO A 24 -5.57 -7.73 -22.13
C PRO A 24 -6.34 -6.69 -21.28
N ASN A 25 -7.62 -6.95 -20.99
CA ASN A 25 -8.48 -6.09 -20.15
C ASN A 25 -8.28 -6.30 -18.63
N SER A 26 -7.13 -6.81 -18.20
CA SER A 26 -6.86 -6.98 -16.76
C SER A 26 -6.50 -5.66 -16.06
N GLY A 27 -6.28 -4.58 -16.82
CA GLY A 27 -5.87 -3.27 -16.32
C GLY A 27 -4.49 -3.25 -15.65
N CYS A 28 -3.79 -4.40 -15.62
CA CYS A 28 -2.51 -4.56 -14.94
C CYS A 28 -1.66 -5.57 -15.72
N TYR A 29 -0.66 -5.06 -16.41
CA TYR A 29 0.25 -5.85 -17.23
C TYR A 29 1.30 -6.57 -16.36
N PRO A 30 1.92 -7.63 -16.90
CA PRO A 30 3.04 -8.29 -16.25
C PRO A 30 4.16 -7.32 -15.87
N THR A 31 4.97 -7.76 -14.91
CA THR A 31 6.16 -7.02 -14.49
C THR A 31 7.14 -6.89 -15.66
N LEU A 32 7.60 -5.67 -15.90
CA LEU A 32 8.53 -5.33 -16.97
C LEU A 32 9.95 -5.72 -16.54
N TYR A 33 10.65 -6.53 -17.33
CA TYR A 33 12.04 -6.87 -17.09
C TYR A 33 12.98 -5.74 -17.51
N LYS A 34 13.97 -5.43 -16.67
CA LYS A 34 14.95 -4.36 -16.93
C LYS A 34 15.77 -4.70 -18.17
N GLY A 35 15.94 -3.73 -19.07
CA GLY A 35 16.68 -3.88 -20.33
C GLY A 35 15.91 -4.56 -21.46
N GLN A 36 15.02 -5.51 -21.16
CA GLN A 36 14.20 -6.22 -22.15
C GLN A 36 12.86 -5.55 -22.41
N CYS A 37 12.16 -5.14 -21.35
CA CYS A 37 10.82 -4.55 -21.43
C CYS A 37 10.79 -3.07 -21.08
N TYR A 38 11.76 -2.59 -20.29
CA TYR A 38 11.90 -1.17 -19.99
C TYR A 38 13.35 -0.74 -19.82
N LYS A 39 13.62 0.54 -20.09
CA LYS A 39 14.88 1.22 -19.77
C LYS A 39 14.55 2.54 -19.10
N LEU A 40 15.15 2.77 -17.93
CA LEU A 40 14.91 3.97 -17.14
C LEU A 40 16.06 4.95 -17.41
N HIS A 41 15.72 6.17 -17.83
CA HIS A 41 16.67 7.26 -18.04
C HIS A 41 16.42 8.29 -16.95
N GLY A 42 17.04 8.13 -15.79
CA GLY A 42 16.75 8.97 -14.62
C GLY A 42 15.33 8.74 -14.07
N TYR A 43 14.62 9.81 -13.73
CA TYR A 43 13.23 9.73 -13.25
C TYR A 43 12.29 10.67 -14.02
N ASP A 44 12.78 11.27 -15.10
CA ASP A 44 12.07 12.12 -16.04
C ASP A 44 11.49 11.31 -17.21
N ARG A 45 12.22 10.29 -17.68
CA ARG A 45 11.85 9.53 -18.89
C ARG A 45 12.06 8.02 -18.72
N ILE A 46 11.19 7.26 -19.39
CA ILE A 46 11.28 5.81 -19.46
C ILE A 46 10.99 5.32 -20.87
N ASP A 47 11.80 4.39 -21.37
CA ASP A 47 11.47 3.63 -22.57
C ASP A 47 10.76 2.35 -22.18
N ILE A 48 9.61 2.09 -22.77
CA ILE A 48 8.85 0.85 -22.61
C ILE A 48 8.74 0.17 -23.96
N LYS A 49 9.01 -1.13 -23.99
CA LYS A 49 8.85 -1.95 -25.20
C LYS A 49 7.38 -2.32 -25.33
N VAL A 50 6.74 -1.86 -26.39
CA VAL A 50 5.32 -2.04 -26.68
C VAL A 50 5.16 -2.79 -27.99
N PHE A 51 4.24 -3.76 -28.01
CA PHE A 51 3.85 -4.43 -29.24
C PHE A 51 2.78 -3.61 -29.95
N ASN A 52 3.04 -3.19 -31.19
CA ASN A 52 2.11 -2.35 -31.97
C ASN A 52 1.13 -3.16 -32.83
N GLY A 53 1.18 -4.49 -32.76
CA GLY A 53 0.41 -5.41 -33.60
C GLY A 53 1.26 -6.17 -34.63
N THR A 54 2.44 -5.65 -34.99
CA THR A 54 3.36 -6.29 -35.95
C THR A 54 4.74 -6.53 -35.36
N ASP A 55 5.30 -5.56 -34.65
CA ASP A 55 6.64 -5.62 -34.08
C ASP A 55 6.68 -5.02 -32.66
N TRP A 56 7.77 -5.31 -31.96
CA TRP A 56 8.07 -4.74 -30.66
C TRP A 56 8.89 -3.47 -30.79
N VAL A 57 8.25 -2.34 -30.56
CA VAL A 57 8.86 -1.01 -30.69
C VAL A 57 9.18 -0.46 -29.30
N TRP A 58 10.28 0.27 -29.19
CA TRP A 58 10.58 1.06 -27.99
C TRP A 58 9.85 2.40 -28.05
N THR A 59 9.04 2.69 -27.05
CA THR A 59 8.31 3.95 -26.92
C THR A 59 8.85 4.70 -25.70
N THR A 60 9.36 5.91 -25.92
CA THR A 60 9.78 6.82 -24.85
C THR A 60 8.57 7.56 -24.29
N ILE A 61 8.44 7.55 -22.96
CA ILE A 61 7.33 8.14 -22.22
C ILE A 61 7.90 9.05 -21.13
N GLU A 62 7.34 10.25 -21.00
CA GLU A 62 7.69 11.19 -19.94
C GLU A 62 6.94 10.84 -18.65
N ILE A 63 7.66 10.89 -17.53
CA ILE A 63 7.12 10.61 -16.20
C ILE A 63 6.55 11.92 -15.63
N THR A 64 5.23 12.03 -15.60
CA THR A 64 4.54 13.25 -15.14
C THR A 64 4.68 13.48 -13.64
N SER A 65 4.74 12.42 -12.84
CA SER A 65 4.81 12.54 -11.38
C SER A 65 5.51 11.35 -10.74
N LEU A 66 6.23 11.65 -9.66
CA LEU A 66 6.98 10.68 -8.87
C LEU A 66 6.48 10.69 -7.42
N ARG A 67 6.75 9.59 -6.72
CA ARG A 67 6.62 9.53 -5.26
C ARG A 67 8.00 9.48 -4.63
N GLU A 68 8.11 9.87 -3.37
CA GLU A 68 9.39 10.05 -2.65
C GLU A 68 10.19 8.76 -2.38
N ARG A 69 9.68 7.56 -2.68
CA ARG A 69 10.41 6.32 -2.32
C ARG A 69 11.77 6.17 -3.02
N HIS A 70 11.96 6.83 -4.16
CA HIS A 70 13.21 6.83 -4.91
C HIS A 70 14.27 7.76 -4.33
N THR A 71 13.92 8.66 -3.40
CA THR A 71 14.85 9.62 -2.77
C THR A 71 15.58 9.03 -1.57
N VAL A 72 15.25 7.80 -1.18
CA VAL A 72 15.88 7.10 -0.06
C VAL A 72 16.88 6.10 -0.63
N ASP A 73 18.16 6.38 -0.47
CA ASP A 73 19.25 5.60 -1.09
C ASP A 73 19.29 4.14 -0.63
N SER A 74 18.79 3.84 0.59
CA SER A 74 18.70 2.46 1.09
C SER A 74 17.59 1.63 0.45
N ASN A 75 16.70 2.25 -0.32
CA ASN A 75 15.63 1.54 -1.01
C ASN A 75 16.13 0.99 -2.33
N LYS A 76 15.91 -0.31 -2.54
CA LYS A 76 16.22 -0.97 -3.81
C LYS A 76 14.99 -1.01 -4.69
N LEU A 77 15.12 -0.43 -5.89
CA LEU A 77 14.08 -0.44 -6.91
C LEU A 77 13.89 -1.86 -7.47
N LEU A 78 12.65 -2.33 -7.51
CA LEU A 78 12.26 -3.61 -8.10
C LEU A 78 11.57 -3.40 -9.45
N SER A 79 11.42 -4.48 -10.21
CA SER A 79 10.82 -4.45 -11.54
C SER A 79 9.40 -3.87 -11.51
N PRO A 80 9.09 -2.88 -12.36
CA PRO A 80 7.81 -2.19 -12.35
C PRO A 80 6.73 -2.94 -13.13
N SER A 81 5.47 -2.59 -12.90
CA SER A 81 4.33 -3.06 -13.69
C SER A 81 3.53 -1.89 -14.24
N LEU A 82 3.03 -2.03 -15.47
CA LEU A 82 2.18 -1.03 -16.09
C LEU A 82 0.72 -1.24 -15.67
N ILE A 83 0.11 -0.22 -15.09
CA ILE A 83 -1.29 -0.24 -14.66
C ILE A 83 -2.06 0.77 -15.49
N PHE A 84 -3.11 0.29 -16.16
CA PHE A 84 -3.97 1.12 -16.97
C PHE A 84 -5.31 1.33 -16.28
N ASN A 85 -5.72 2.59 -16.15
CA ASN A 85 -7.03 2.96 -15.68
C ASN A 85 -7.87 3.43 -16.86
N GLU A 86 -8.69 2.54 -17.40
CA GLU A 86 -9.55 2.81 -18.56
C GLU A 86 -10.51 3.97 -18.31
N GLN A 87 -11.12 4.02 -17.12
CA GLN A 87 -12.10 5.05 -16.75
C GLN A 87 -11.48 6.45 -16.74
N LYS A 88 -10.25 6.56 -16.23
CA LYS A 88 -9.52 7.83 -16.13
C LYS A 88 -8.61 8.10 -17.34
N LYS A 89 -8.58 7.19 -18.32
CA LYS A 89 -7.63 7.19 -19.46
C LYS A 89 -6.19 7.49 -19.02
N ALA A 90 -5.81 6.96 -17.85
CA ALA A 90 -4.53 7.25 -17.21
C ALA A 90 -3.71 5.99 -17.08
N CYS A 91 -2.40 6.12 -17.28
CA CYS A 91 -1.45 5.03 -17.12
C CYS A 91 -0.52 5.33 -15.94
N HIS A 92 -0.25 4.32 -15.13
CA HIS A 92 0.63 4.42 -13.98
C HIS A 92 1.68 3.32 -14.03
N LEU A 93 2.93 3.71 -13.82
CA LEU A 93 4.00 2.76 -13.58
C LEU A 93 4.07 2.46 -12.08
N SER A 94 3.64 1.25 -11.70
CA SER A 94 3.75 0.79 -10.32
C SER A 94 5.12 0.20 -10.10
N VAL A 95 5.98 0.95 -9.39
CA VAL A 95 7.35 0.54 -9.07
C VAL A 95 7.41 0.07 -7.61
N PRO A 96 7.58 -1.23 -7.35
CA PRO A 96 7.82 -1.71 -5.99
C PRO A 96 9.24 -1.38 -5.54
N PHE A 97 9.42 -1.17 -4.23
CA PHE A 97 10.72 -0.93 -3.60
C PHE A 97 10.90 -1.90 -2.44
N GLU A 98 12.05 -2.56 -2.41
CA GLU A 98 12.53 -3.28 -1.24
C GLU A 98 13.16 -2.26 -0.29
N CYS A 99 12.57 -2.09 0.89
CA CYS A 99 12.92 -1.03 1.84
C CYS A 99 13.56 -1.65 3.08
N HIS A 100 14.73 -1.15 3.47
CA HIS A 100 15.44 -1.54 4.69
C HIS A 100 15.60 -0.31 5.60
N PRO A 101 14.53 0.10 6.31
CA PRO A 101 14.64 1.20 7.26
C PRO A 101 15.62 0.79 8.38
N PRO A 102 16.51 1.70 8.82
CA PRO A 102 17.41 1.41 9.92
C PRO A 102 16.60 1.11 11.19
N GLN A 103 17.12 0.17 11.99
CA GLN A 103 16.59 -0.06 13.33
C GLN A 103 16.74 1.22 14.14
N ARG A 104 15.64 1.70 14.73
CA ARG A 104 15.69 2.87 15.60
C ARG A 104 16.18 2.44 16.97
N GLU A 105 17.15 3.15 17.50
CA GLU A 105 17.51 3.00 18.91
C GLU A 105 16.38 3.56 19.79
N GLY A 106 16.06 2.83 20.85
CA GLY A 106 15.00 3.21 21.77
C GLY A 106 15.48 4.29 22.73
N GLU A 107 14.79 5.41 22.81
CA GLU A 107 15.07 6.51 23.76
C GLU A 107 14.57 6.18 25.18
N GLY A 108 14.55 4.90 25.58
CA GLY A 108 13.97 4.46 26.84
C GLY A 108 12.45 4.72 26.95
N ARG A 109 11.76 4.84 25.81
CA ARG A 109 10.31 5.07 25.73
C ARG A 109 9.63 3.91 25.01
N VAL A 110 8.51 3.48 25.54
CA VAL A 110 7.65 2.45 24.96
C VAL A 110 6.34 3.09 24.52
N VAL A 111 5.87 2.70 23.33
CA VAL A 111 4.55 3.10 22.83
C VAL A 111 3.66 1.87 22.86
N SER A 112 2.57 1.94 23.63
CA SER A 112 1.51 0.93 23.61
C SER A 112 0.33 1.43 22.77
N VAL A 113 -0.30 0.50 22.06
CA VAL A 113 -1.51 0.75 21.26
C VAL A 113 -2.52 -0.32 21.59
N ASP A 114 -3.68 0.08 22.08
CA ASP A 114 -4.80 -0.80 22.42
C ASP A 114 -6.01 -0.48 21.54
N LEU A 115 -6.63 -1.51 20.96
CA LEU A 115 -7.83 -1.35 20.12
C LEU A 115 -9.06 -1.46 21.02
N GLY A 116 -9.85 -0.40 21.13
CA GLY A 116 -11.03 -0.36 21.97
C GLY A 116 -12.33 -0.63 21.21
N ILE A 117 -13.37 -1.02 21.94
CA ILE A 117 -14.73 -1.18 21.39
C ILE A 117 -15.33 0.19 21.03
N ASN A 118 -15.18 1.17 21.93
CA ASN A 118 -15.72 2.52 21.76
C ASN A 118 -14.68 3.52 21.24
N THR A 119 -13.46 3.08 20.92
CA THR A 119 -12.38 3.95 20.46
C THR A 119 -11.51 3.15 19.53
N THR A 120 -11.28 3.65 18.31
CA THR A 120 -10.54 2.90 17.28
C THR A 120 -9.17 2.44 17.79
N ALA A 121 -8.44 3.31 18.46
CA ALA A 121 -7.23 2.94 19.18
C ALA A 121 -6.95 3.92 20.32
N THR A 122 -6.44 3.43 21.44
CA THR A 122 -5.82 4.24 22.48
C THR A 122 -4.32 4.07 22.39
N VAL A 123 -3.58 5.17 22.32
CA VAL A 123 -2.12 5.18 22.30
C VAL A 123 -1.62 5.75 23.61
N ALA A 124 -0.65 5.09 24.23
CA ALA A 124 0.07 5.64 25.38
C ALA A 124 1.58 5.57 25.15
N VAL A 125 2.28 6.63 25.54
CA VAL A 125 3.74 6.70 25.53
C VAL A 125 4.22 6.69 26.97
N VAL A 126 5.00 5.68 27.31
CA VAL A 126 5.48 5.42 28.67
C VAL A 126 7.00 5.50 28.69
N ASN A 127 7.56 6.25 29.64
CA ASN A 127 9.00 6.29 29.90
C ASN A 127 9.46 5.01 30.62
N PHE A 128 10.78 4.79 30.67
CA PHE A 128 11.38 3.64 31.36
C PHE A 128 11.06 3.58 32.87
N ASP A 129 10.75 4.72 33.48
CA ASP A 129 10.38 4.87 34.90
C ASP A 129 8.90 4.53 35.17
N GLY A 130 8.13 4.21 34.12
CA GLY A 130 6.68 3.95 34.22
C GLY A 130 5.81 5.20 34.11
N THR A 131 6.39 6.39 33.96
CA THR A 131 5.65 7.64 33.80
C THR A 131 4.98 7.69 32.42
N VAL A 132 3.66 7.92 32.38
CA VAL A 132 2.93 8.15 31.14
C VAL A 132 3.12 9.60 30.69
N ILE A 133 3.89 9.79 29.62
CA ILE A 133 4.18 11.12 29.06
C ILE A 133 2.98 11.62 28.26
N HIS A 134 2.33 10.71 27.53
CA HIS A 134 1.27 11.06 26.61
C HIS A 134 0.25 9.93 26.48
N ARG A 135 -1.02 10.32 26.36
CA ARG A 135 -2.13 9.42 26.05
C ARG A 135 -3.05 10.10 25.04
N GLU A 136 -3.30 9.43 23.92
CA GLU A 136 -4.26 9.88 22.91
C GLU A 136 -5.32 8.80 22.69
N PHE A 137 -6.59 9.22 22.70
CA PHE A 137 -7.69 8.40 22.23
C PHE A 137 -7.95 8.74 20.76
N ILE A 138 -7.59 7.82 19.88
CA ILE A 138 -7.81 7.96 18.44
C ILE A 138 -9.26 7.56 18.17
N HIS A 139 -10.10 8.58 18.09
CA HIS A 139 -11.55 8.44 17.88
C HIS A 139 -12.03 9.37 16.76
N PRO A 140 -11.96 8.95 15.48
CA PRO A 140 -12.62 9.69 14.41
C PRO A 140 -14.14 9.50 14.56
N ALA A 141 -14.83 10.45 15.20
CA ALA A 141 -16.29 10.39 15.43
C ALA A 141 -17.09 10.10 14.15
N ARG A 142 -16.69 10.73 13.04
CA ARG A 142 -17.32 10.56 11.71
C ARG A 142 -17.19 9.15 11.14
N ASP A 143 -16.15 8.41 11.51
CA ASP A 143 -15.85 7.08 10.97
C ASP A 143 -16.65 5.97 11.66
N ILE A 144 -17.14 6.21 12.89
CA ILE A 144 -17.97 5.26 13.64
C ILE A 144 -19.44 5.39 13.25
N ASP A 145 -19.96 6.61 13.07
CA ASP A 145 -21.36 6.82 12.67
C ASP A 145 -21.66 6.19 11.30
N GLU A 146 -20.73 6.28 10.34
CA GLU A 146 -20.86 5.60 9.04
C GLU A 146 -20.77 4.08 9.17
N VAL A 147 -19.98 3.55 10.11
CA VAL A 147 -19.88 2.10 10.37
C VAL A 147 -21.10 1.60 11.14
N ALA A 148 -21.66 2.36 12.09
CA ALA A 148 -22.89 2.01 12.79
C ALA A 148 -24.08 2.00 11.82
N ALA A 149 -24.18 3.01 10.94
CA ALA A 149 -25.17 3.06 9.87
C ALA A 149 -25.00 1.91 8.86
N ALA A 150 -23.76 1.58 8.47
CA ALA A 150 -23.47 0.45 7.57
C ALA A 150 -23.62 -0.92 8.27
N ALA A 151 -23.34 -1.04 9.56
CA ALA A 151 -23.45 -2.27 10.34
C ALA A 151 -24.91 -2.68 10.58
N GLY A 152 -25.82 -1.69 10.72
CA GLY A 152 -27.26 -1.93 10.73
C GLY A 152 -27.81 -2.59 9.46
N THR A 153 -27.06 -2.59 8.36
CA THR A 153 -27.43 -3.22 7.08
C THR A 153 -26.65 -4.51 6.75
N CYS A 154 -25.67 -4.92 7.55
CA CYS A 154 -24.86 -6.11 7.23
C CYS A 154 -24.68 -7.08 8.41
N VAL A 155 -25.70 -7.91 8.61
CA VAL A 155 -25.52 -9.25 9.18
C VAL A 155 -24.72 -10.09 8.18
N GLN A 156 -23.60 -10.64 8.67
CA GLN A 156 -22.77 -11.69 8.07
C GLN A 156 -22.05 -11.40 6.74
N ARG A 157 -20.80 -10.89 6.83
CA ARG A 157 -19.70 -11.44 6.01
C ARG A 157 -18.43 -11.53 6.85
N ASN A 158 -18.17 -12.74 7.36
CA ASN A 158 -16.85 -13.18 7.82
C ASN A 158 -15.83 -12.98 6.69
N GLY A 159 -14.69 -12.35 7.00
CA GLY A 159 -13.56 -12.27 6.08
C GLY A 159 -12.86 -10.91 6.09
N ASP A 160 -11.92 -10.75 7.01
CA ASP A 160 -10.64 -10.09 6.79
C ASP A 160 -10.65 -8.76 6.01
N ARG A 161 -11.41 -7.78 6.51
CA ARG A 161 -11.18 -6.37 6.14
C ARG A 161 -9.97 -5.86 6.91
N ARG A 162 -8.75 -6.17 6.43
CA ARG A 162 -7.55 -5.43 6.84
C ARG A 162 -7.71 -3.99 6.42
N ASP A 163 -8.18 -3.20 7.38
CA ASP A 163 -8.69 -1.85 7.18
C ASP A 163 -7.58 -0.94 6.66
N LYS A 164 -7.87 -0.17 5.60
CA LYS A 164 -6.95 0.88 5.11
C LYS A 164 -6.71 1.94 6.20
N ARG A 165 -7.54 1.98 7.25
CA ARG A 165 -7.46 2.85 8.43
C ARG A 165 -6.34 2.48 9.42
N LEU A 166 -5.90 1.22 9.53
CA LEU A 166 -4.73 0.91 10.39
C LEU A 166 -3.46 1.66 9.94
N LYS A 167 -3.35 1.95 8.64
CA LYS A 167 -2.25 2.76 8.09
C LYS A 167 -2.35 4.24 8.48
N SER A 168 -3.55 4.80 8.64
CA SER A 168 -3.72 6.20 9.09
C SER A 168 -3.48 6.33 10.59
N VAL A 169 -3.93 5.36 11.39
CA VAL A 169 -3.66 5.27 12.83
C VAL A 169 -2.16 5.10 13.09
N SER A 170 -1.49 4.20 12.38
CA SER A 170 -0.02 4.04 12.46
C SER A 170 0.73 5.31 12.04
N LYS A 171 0.29 6.01 10.98
CA LYS A 171 0.86 7.30 10.58
C LYS A 171 0.67 8.38 11.63
N ARG A 172 -0.50 8.46 12.27
CA ARG A 172 -0.79 9.41 13.36
C ARG A 172 0.02 9.09 14.60
N ALA A 173 0.15 7.83 14.98
CA ALA A 173 1.02 7.40 16.07
C ALA A 173 2.50 7.70 15.78
N ILE A 174 2.98 7.46 14.56
CA ILE A 174 4.34 7.84 14.14
C ILE A 174 4.52 9.37 14.13
N ALA A 175 3.51 10.12 13.69
CA ALA A 175 3.53 11.58 13.73
C ALA A 175 3.52 12.11 15.17
N LEU A 176 2.77 11.48 16.08
CA LEU A 176 2.80 11.78 17.50
C LEU A 176 4.17 11.53 18.12
N VAL A 177 4.78 10.38 17.81
CA VAL A 177 6.15 10.08 18.25
C VAL A 177 7.15 11.12 17.71
N LYS A 178 6.93 11.66 16.51
CA LYS A 178 7.73 12.77 15.97
C LYS A 178 7.46 14.10 16.68
N VAL A 179 6.20 14.46 16.95
CA VAL A 179 5.81 15.72 17.60
C VAL A 179 6.25 15.77 19.07
N VAL A 180 6.16 14.64 19.79
CA VAL A 180 6.65 14.51 21.17
C VAL A 180 8.19 14.61 21.24
N ARG A 181 8.90 14.39 20.13
CA ARG A 181 10.36 14.63 20.02
C ARG A 181 10.73 16.07 19.71
N THR A 182 9.87 16.86 19.07
CA THR A 182 10.18 18.27 18.72
C THR A 182 9.81 19.27 19.81
N GLN A 183 9.13 18.84 20.87
CA GLN A 183 8.74 19.69 22.01
C GLN A 183 9.59 19.48 23.28
N LEU A 184 10.70 18.75 23.18
CA LEU A 184 11.70 18.57 24.24
C LEU A 184 13.11 18.73 23.67
#